data_AF-A0A967E2Q5-F1
#
_entry.id   AF-A0A967E2Q5-F1
#
_cell.length_a   1.000
_cell.length_b   1.000
_cell.length_c   1.000
_cell.angle_alpha   90.00
_cell.angle_beta   90.00
_cell.angle_gamma   90.00
#
_symmetry.space_group_name_H-M   'P 1'
#
loop_
_entity.id
_entity.type
_entity.pdbx_description
1 polymer ?
#
loop_
_entity_poly.entity_id
_entity_poly.type
_entity_poly.pdbx_seq_one_letter_code
_entity_poly.pdbx_strand_id
1 'polypeptide(L)'
;MGVEAWGGHSDLGRDAYFEGNLEIPAKGVQTQGPFLFQAKFVEEANASGASPYPNLKKAVLSECSSIKSRFSSRGLEEINNYVLLTNSPVTPVQRKELIKILKQVVPRCEVMLWGGNDLCAMLDDAPNIRVAFPQILGLRDLRELLASVVEKPILERSTLSIERASELARVFIPTKSYSYTLATLAKHSFTVLTGPPEMGKTTIARLVGLGKLGEGWECYECRKPDDFLQVLRKDRQQIFIADDTFGSTEYRPDVAQAWAADLDSILRALDGSHWFLWTSRPAPLNIALERMHLQGKAEQFPRLAEVIVDAARLSLTEKVLILYRHAKAAELGTEGKRLVRENARSIVQDEHFTPERIRRFVQHGLASIIKSAESMRERADFIPIAVQREIREPTKQMKQSFEALEQKHQQFLIAMLDAGDVPVIKEAAHQAYLRHSKEAPSSSPSRIAEDLSSHFIRGSEGEHE
;
A
#
# COMPACT_ATOMS: atom_id res chain seq x y z
N MET A 1 -7.14 -10.72 -19.64
CA MET A 1 -5.95 -11.26 -18.94
C MET A 1 -6.30 -11.42 -17.47
N GLY A 2 -6.80 -12.59 -17.08
CA GLY A 2 -7.10 -12.91 -15.69
C GLY A 2 -5.91 -13.61 -15.08
N VAL A 3 -5.05 -12.87 -14.37
CA VAL A 3 -4.02 -13.44 -13.50
C VAL A 3 -4.64 -13.49 -12.11
N GLU A 4 -5.07 -14.66 -11.66
CA GLU A 4 -5.59 -14.86 -10.31
C GLU A 4 -4.46 -14.97 -9.27
N ALA A 5 -4.78 -14.51 -8.07
CA ALA A 5 -3.86 -13.99 -7.07
C ALA A 5 -3.08 -15.03 -6.23
N TRP A 6 -1.94 -14.58 -5.70
CA TRP A 6 -1.03 -15.32 -4.81
C TRP A 6 -1.26 -15.02 -3.32
N GLY A 7 -1.12 -16.04 -2.46
CA GLY A 7 -1.11 -15.84 -1.00
C GLY A 7 -0.68 -17.05 -0.14
N GLY A 8 0.64 -17.21 0.07
CA GLY A 8 1.27 -17.77 1.30
C GLY A 8 1.42 -19.30 1.43
N HIS A 9 2.46 -19.75 2.18
CA HIS A 9 2.86 -21.07 2.78
C HIS A 9 2.39 -22.41 2.14
N SER A 10 1.74 -22.38 0.98
CA SER A 10 0.61 -23.24 0.66
C SER A 10 0.52 -23.38 -0.86
N ASP A 11 1.61 -23.86 -1.49
CA ASP A 11 1.67 -24.02 -2.95
C ASP A 11 0.48 -24.84 -3.47
N LEU A 12 -0.04 -25.81 -2.71
CA LEU A 12 -1.22 -26.65 -3.04
C LEU A 12 -1.21 -27.21 -4.49
N GLY A 13 -0.09 -27.13 -5.22
CA GLY A 13 0.04 -27.48 -6.62
C GLY A 13 -0.77 -26.59 -7.58
N ARG A 14 -0.85 -25.26 -7.35
CA ARG A 14 -1.50 -24.32 -8.29
C ARG A 14 -0.52 -23.88 -9.37
N ASP A 15 -0.75 -24.37 -10.59
CA ASP A 15 0.03 -24.03 -11.77
C ASP A 15 -0.67 -22.89 -12.54
N ALA A 16 0.10 -22.00 -13.17
CA ALA A 16 -0.43 -20.97 -14.07
C ALA A 16 -0.25 -21.40 -15.53
N TYR A 17 -1.26 -21.17 -16.35
CA TYR A 17 -1.30 -21.59 -17.75
C TYR A 17 -1.45 -20.39 -18.68
N PHE A 18 -0.73 -20.39 -19.80
CA PHE A 18 -0.78 -19.33 -20.80
C PHE A 18 -0.67 -19.89 -22.21
N GLU A 19 -1.65 -19.62 -23.07
CA GLU A 19 -1.70 -20.20 -24.43
C GLU A 19 -0.87 -19.44 -25.47
N GLY A 20 -0.65 -18.14 -25.25
CA GLY A 20 0.01 -17.28 -26.23
C GLY A 20 1.52 -17.44 -26.29
N ASN A 21 2.15 -16.57 -27.07
CA ASN A 21 3.60 -16.51 -27.20
C ASN A 21 4.20 -15.57 -26.13
N LEU A 22 5.38 -15.91 -25.61
CA LEU A 22 6.09 -15.11 -24.62
C LEU A 22 7.55 -14.89 -25.02
N GLU A 23 8.12 -13.76 -24.61
CA GLU A 23 9.54 -13.46 -24.77
C GLU A 23 10.38 -14.12 -23.67
N ILE A 24 10.55 -15.44 -23.78
CA ILE A 24 11.18 -16.29 -22.79
C ILE A 24 12.01 -17.33 -23.55
N PRO A 25 13.24 -17.70 -23.14
CA PRO A 25 13.91 -17.39 -21.87
C PRO A 25 14.64 -16.04 -21.82
N ALA A 26 14.71 -15.31 -22.92
CA ALA A 26 15.41 -14.03 -22.99
C ALA A 26 14.60 -13.00 -23.79
N LYS A 27 14.81 -11.72 -23.47
CA LYS A 27 14.17 -10.60 -24.16
C LYS A 27 14.45 -10.66 -25.67
N GLY A 28 13.41 -10.47 -26.49
CA GLY A 28 13.49 -10.60 -27.94
C GLY A 28 13.48 -12.04 -28.49
N VAL A 29 13.47 -13.08 -27.64
CA VAL A 29 13.29 -14.47 -28.05
C VAL A 29 11.83 -14.87 -27.86
N GLN A 30 11.04 -14.84 -28.94
CA GLN A 30 9.64 -15.26 -28.92
C GLN A 30 9.54 -16.79 -28.92
N THR A 31 9.01 -17.35 -27.84
CA THR A 31 8.72 -18.78 -27.71
C THR A 31 7.22 -19.00 -27.79
N GLN A 32 6.82 -19.95 -28.63
CA GLN A 32 5.41 -20.28 -28.82
C GLN A 32 4.88 -21.07 -27.64
N GLY A 33 3.70 -20.69 -27.18
CA GLY A 33 2.98 -21.41 -26.14
C GLY A 33 2.44 -22.77 -26.62
N PRO A 34 1.67 -23.45 -25.76
CA PRO A 34 1.28 -22.99 -24.42
C PRO A 34 2.34 -23.26 -23.35
N PHE A 35 2.31 -22.44 -22.30
CA PHE A 35 3.20 -22.46 -21.16
C PHE A 35 2.49 -22.92 -19.90
N LEU A 36 3.14 -23.77 -19.13
CA LEU A 36 2.79 -24.10 -17.75
C LEU A 36 3.86 -23.55 -16.81
N PHE A 37 3.47 -22.63 -15.93
CA PHE A 37 4.32 -22.08 -14.89
C PHE A 37 3.98 -22.73 -13.57
N GLN A 38 5.00 -23.26 -12.90
CA GLN A 38 4.86 -23.84 -11.59
C GLN A 38 5.85 -23.20 -10.63
N ALA A 39 5.38 -22.78 -9.46
CA ALA A 39 6.24 -22.28 -8.41
C ALA A 39 6.50 -23.36 -7.36
N LYS A 40 7.73 -23.50 -6.89
CA LYS A 40 8.09 -24.31 -5.72
C LYS A 40 8.79 -23.45 -4.69
N PHE A 41 8.13 -23.29 -3.55
CA PHE A 41 8.68 -22.56 -2.41
C PHE A 41 9.45 -23.50 -1.48
N VAL A 42 10.63 -23.08 -1.07
CA VAL A 42 11.44 -23.73 -0.04
C VAL A 42 11.57 -22.74 1.13
N GLU A 43 11.09 -23.15 2.30
CA GLU A 43 11.20 -22.36 3.52
C GLU A 43 12.68 -22.15 3.89
N GLU A 44 13.00 -20.95 4.37
CA GLU A 44 14.36 -20.56 4.78
C GLU A 44 15.45 -20.76 3.70
N ALA A 45 15.09 -20.82 2.42
CA ALA A 45 16.06 -21.11 1.36
C ALA A 45 17.20 -20.10 1.20
N ASN A 46 17.00 -18.89 1.75
CA ASN A 46 17.97 -17.79 1.73
C ASN A 46 18.60 -17.54 3.10
N ALA A 47 18.37 -18.41 4.10
CA ALA A 47 18.99 -18.27 5.41
C ALA A 47 20.49 -18.57 5.34
N SER A 48 21.28 -17.89 6.17
CA SER A 48 22.74 -18.10 6.21
C SER A 48 23.07 -19.55 6.57
N GLY A 49 23.89 -20.21 5.76
CA GLY A 49 24.26 -21.62 5.94
C GLY A 49 23.18 -22.64 5.52
N ALA A 50 22.05 -22.20 4.95
CA ALA A 50 21.01 -23.10 4.49
C ALA A 50 21.47 -23.98 3.31
N SER A 51 21.02 -25.24 3.29
CA SER A 51 21.15 -26.14 2.15
C SER A 51 19.75 -26.47 1.60
N PRO A 52 19.18 -25.60 0.76
CA PRO A 52 17.79 -25.72 0.33
C PRO A 52 17.56 -26.78 -0.76
N TYR A 53 18.62 -27.18 -1.46
CA TYR A 53 18.53 -28.07 -2.62
C TYR A 53 17.87 -29.44 -2.34
N PRO A 54 18.19 -30.16 -1.25
CA PRO A 54 17.52 -31.43 -0.94
C PRO A 54 16.01 -31.29 -0.80
N ASN A 55 15.55 -30.20 -0.15
CA ASN A 55 14.13 -29.92 0.02
C ASN A 55 13.47 -29.56 -1.31
N LEU A 56 14.12 -28.73 -2.14
CA LEU A 56 13.66 -28.44 -3.51
C LEU A 56 13.53 -29.72 -4.33
N LYS A 57 14.57 -30.57 -4.34
CA LYS A 57 14.57 -31.82 -5.09
C LYS A 57 13.45 -32.76 -4.62
N LYS A 58 13.23 -32.88 -3.31
CA LYS A 58 12.12 -33.65 -2.76
C LYS A 58 10.76 -33.11 -3.22
N ALA A 59 10.58 -31.79 -3.22
CA ALA A 59 9.36 -31.14 -3.69
C ALA A 59 9.12 -31.41 -5.18
N VAL A 60 10.16 -31.28 -6.02
CA VAL A 60 10.09 -31.58 -7.47
C VAL A 60 9.79 -33.05 -7.73
N LEU A 61 10.35 -33.99 -6.96
CA LEU A 61 10.04 -35.43 -7.10
C LEU A 61 8.59 -35.76 -6.70
N SER A 62 8.09 -35.14 -5.64
CA SER A 62 6.67 -35.24 -5.23
C SER A 62 5.75 -34.70 -6.32
N GLU A 63 6.15 -33.59 -6.94
CA GLU A 63 5.42 -33.01 -8.05
C GLU A 63 5.44 -33.91 -9.29
N CYS A 64 6.58 -34.50 -9.65
CA CYS A 64 6.66 -35.46 -10.76
C CYS A 64 5.68 -36.64 -10.58
N SER A 65 5.51 -37.10 -9.34
CA SER A 65 4.51 -38.14 -9.02
C SER A 65 3.07 -37.64 -9.23
N SER A 66 2.80 -36.39 -8.86
CA SER A 66 1.48 -35.74 -8.98
C SER A 66 1.15 -35.43 -10.45
N ILE A 67 2.13 -34.98 -11.21
CA ILE A 67 2.10 -34.85 -12.66
C ILE A 67 1.68 -36.21 -13.23
N LYS A 68 2.47 -37.29 -13.04
CA LYS A 68 2.13 -38.62 -13.59
C LYS A 68 0.69 -39.05 -13.32
N SER A 69 0.16 -38.81 -12.11
CA SER A 69 -1.24 -39.14 -11.79
C SER A 69 -2.27 -38.24 -12.50
N ARG A 70 -2.00 -36.94 -12.63
CA ARG A 70 -2.82 -35.99 -13.42
C ARG A 70 -2.81 -36.35 -14.92
N PHE A 71 -1.66 -36.71 -15.48
CA PHE A 71 -1.51 -37.08 -16.91
C PHE A 71 -2.31 -38.33 -17.29
N SER A 72 -2.53 -39.27 -16.36
CA SER A 72 -3.39 -40.45 -16.60
C SER A 72 -4.88 -40.12 -16.68
N SER A 73 -5.32 -38.93 -16.25
CA SER A 73 -6.74 -38.57 -16.08
C SER A 73 -7.21 -37.36 -16.89
N ARG A 74 -6.29 -36.47 -17.30
CA ARG A 74 -6.58 -35.29 -18.14
C ARG A 74 -5.46 -35.12 -19.17
N GLY A 75 -5.82 -35.14 -20.45
CA GLY A 75 -4.89 -35.01 -21.57
C GLY A 75 -4.23 -33.63 -21.58
N LEU A 76 -2.98 -33.55 -21.12
CA LEU A 76 -2.11 -32.37 -21.20
C LEU A 76 -1.19 -32.47 -22.44
N GLU A 77 -1.63 -33.15 -23.50
CA GLU A 77 -0.87 -33.31 -24.74
C GLU A 77 -0.58 -31.99 -25.48
N GLU A 78 -1.11 -30.88 -24.98
CA GLU A 78 -0.99 -29.57 -25.58
C GLU A 78 0.13 -28.69 -24.97
N ILE A 79 0.78 -29.05 -23.85
CA ILE A 79 1.83 -28.19 -23.26
C ILE A 79 3.14 -28.27 -24.06
N ASN A 80 3.61 -27.11 -24.52
CA ASN A 80 4.90 -26.99 -25.20
C ASN A 80 6.04 -26.58 -24.24
N ASN A 81 5.75 -25.78 -23.23
CA ASN A 81 6.75 -25.23 -22.31
C ASN A 81 6.38 -25.43 -20.85
N TYR A 82 7.32 -25.92 -20.06
CA TYR A 82 7.21 -26.09 -18.62
C TYR A 82 8.24 -25.19 -17.92
N VAL A 83 7.78 -24.23 -17.13
CA VAL A 83 8.64 -23.29 -16.41
C VAL A 83 8.53 -23.54 -14.92
N LEU A 84 9.61 -24.04 -14.31
CA LEU A 84 9.74 -24.16 -12.86
C LEU A 84 10.34 -22.88 -12.27
N LEU A 85 9.62 -22.25 -11.35
CA LEU A 85 10.05 -21.09 -10.57
C LEU A 85 10.34 -21.54 -9.15
N THR A 86 11.44 -21.10 -8.53
CA THR A 86 11.68 -21.35 -7.11
C THR A 86 12.45 -20.22 -6.44
N ASN A 87 12.16 -19.97 -5.17
CA ASN A 87 12.93 -19.02 -4.36
C ASN A 87 14.29 -19.58 -3.93
N SER A 88 14.54 -20.88 -4.09
CA SER A 88 15.83 -21.50 -3.74
C SER A 88 16.91 -21.08 -4.75
N PRO A 89 18.13 -20.72 -4.30
CA PRO A 89 19.29 -20.67 -5.17
C PRO A 89 19.51 -22.04 -5.83
N VAL A 90 19.84 -22.05 -7.13
CA VAL A 90 20.07 -23.27 -7.91
C VAL A 90 21.35 -23.12 -8.73
N THR A 91 22.32 -24.01 -8.50
CA THR A 91 23.56 -24.04 -9.28
C THR A 91 23.35 -24.66 -10.68
N PRO A 92 24.25 -24.45 -11.65
CA PRO A 92 24.13 -25.05 -12.98
C PRO A 92 24.02 -26.59 -12.98
N VAL A 93 24.71 -27.26 -12.06
CA VAL A 93 24.66 -28.73 -11.93
C VAL A 93 23.30 -29.18 -11.42
N GLN A 94 22.81 -28.55 -10.35
CA GLN A 94 21.49 -28.80 -9.78
C GLN A 94 20.36 -28.50 -10.78
N ARG A 95 20.49 -27.41 -11.56
CA ARG A 95 19.54 -27.05 -12.61
C ARG A 95 19.43 -28.15 -13.66
N LYS A 96 20.56 -28.66 -14.17
CA LYS A 96 20.58 -29.78 -15.13
C LYS A 96 19.95 -31.05 -14.55
N GLU A 97 20.20 -31.34 -13.28
CA GLU A 97 19.61 -32.50 -12.61
C GLU A 97 18.09 -32.38 -12.49
N LEU A 98 17.57 -31.24 -12.01
CA LEU A 98 16.12 -31.01 -11.87
C LEU A 98 15.40 -31.00 -13.22
N ILE A 99 16.00 -30.37 -14.25
CA ILE A 99 15.47 -30.42 -15.62
C ILE A 99 15.40 -31.87 -16.13
N LYS A 100 16.43 -32.68 -15.88
CA LYS A 100 16.44 -34.09 -16.26
C LYS A 100 15.33 -34.88 -15.56
N ILE A 101 15.08 -34.61 -14.28
CA ILE A 101 13.99 -35.24 -13.50
C ILE A 101 12.63 -34.87 -14.11
N LEU A 102 12.38 -33.58 -14.36
CA LEU A 102 11.12 -33.11 -14.96
C LEU A 102 10.91 -33.66 -16.38
N LYS A 103 11.96 -33.73 -17.20
CA LYS A 103 11.85 -34.30 -18.56
C LYS A 103 11.46 -35.79 -18.58
N GLN A 104 11.60 -36.53 -17.48
CA GLN A 104 11.10 -37.90 -17.41
C GLN A 104 9.57 -37.97 -17.37
N VAL A 105 8.91 -36.89 -16.96
CA VAL A 105 7.45 -36.82 -16.83
C VAL A 105 6.79 -35.94 -17.89
N VAL A 106 7.51 -34.94 -18.40
CA VAL A 106 7.09 -34.06 -19.50
C VAL A 106 8.10 -34.10 -20.66
N PRO A 107 8.27 -35.25 -21.35
CA PRO A 107 9.37 -35.45 -22.32
C PRO A 107 9.25 -34.60 -23.59
N ARG A 108 8.03 -34.20 -23.96
CA ARG A 108 7.75 -33.40 -25.17
C ARG A 108 7.86 -31.89 -24.93
N CYS A 109 7.91 -31.45 -23.66
CA CYS A 109 7.96 -30.04 -23.32
C CYS A 109 9.41 -29.53 -23.26
N GLU A 110 9.61 -28.28 -23.67
CA GLU A 110 10.80 -27.54 -23.25
C GLU A 110 10.69 -27.24 -21.74
N VAL A 111 11.72 -27.60 -20.97
CA VAL A 111 11.74 -27.39 -19.52
C VAL A 111 12.72 -26.30 -19.17
N MET A 112 12.21 -25.23 -18.59
CA MET A 112 12.97 -24.09 -18.09
C MET A 112 12.92 -24.04 -16.57
N LEU A 113 13.97 -23.54 -15.93
CA LEU A 113 14.06 -23.42 -14.48
C LEU A 113 14.68 -22.09 -14.10
N TRP A 114 13.94 -21.30 -13.33
CA TRP A 114 14.42 -20.07 -12.69
C TRP A 114 14.49 -20.26 -11.18
N GLY A 115 15.72 -20.25 -10.67
CA GLY A 115 16.00 -20.25 -9.24
C GLY A 115 15.94 -18.84 -8.66
N GLY A 116 16.17 -18.74 -7.35
CA GLY A 116 16.05 -17.48 -6.61
C GLY A 116 16.91 -16.35 -7.20
N ASN A 117 18.15 -16.65 -7.60
CA ASN A 117 19.04 -15.66 -8.19
C ASN A 117 18.56 -15.18 -9.57
N ASP A 118 18.00 -16.07 -10.39
CA ASP A 118 17.45 -15.69 -11.70
C ASP A 118 16.24 -14.77 -11.52
N LEU A 119 15.35 -15.10 -10.58
CA LEU A 119 14.16 -14.30 -10.26
C LEU A 119 14.56 -12.91 -9.70
N CYS A 120 15.56 -12.85 -8.82
CA CYS A 120 16.08 -11.57 -8.33
C CYS A 120 16.63 -10.72 -9.47
N ALA A 121 17.46 -11.28 -10.36
CA ALA A 121 18.01 -10.55 -11.49
C ALA A 121 16.90 -10.02 -12.43
N MET A 122 15.89 -10.84 -12.73
CA MET A 122 14.72 -10.40 -13.52
C MET A 122 13.97 -9.24 -12.86
N LEU A 123 13.84 -9.24 -11.54
CA LEU A 123 13.19 -8.16 -10.78
C LEU A 123 14.07 -6.90 -10.70
N ASP A 124 15.40 -7.06 -10.65
CA ASP A 124 16.38 -5.98 -10.66
C ASP A 124 16.38 -5.24 -12.02
N ASP A 125 16.08 -5.95 -13.12
CA ASP A 125 15.95 -5.37 -14.47
C ASP A 125 14.52 -4.86 -14.79
N ALA A 126 13.56 -4.99 -13.86
CA ALA A 126 12.15 -4.64 -14.07
C ALA A 126 11.68 -3.50 -13.14
N PRO A 127 12.11 -2.25 -13.39
CA PRO A 127 11.80 -1.12 -12.51
C PRO A 127 10.30 -0.82 -12.41
N ASN A 128 9.55 -1.01 -13.51
CA ASN A 128 8.10 -0.88 -13.54
C ASN A 128 7.39 -1.85 -12.58
N ILE A 129 7.94 -3.05 -12.36
CA ILE A 129 7.38 -4.02 -11.40
C ILE A 129 7.61 -3.53 -9.97
N ARG A 130 8.77 -2.92 -9.68
CA ARG A 130 9.07 -2.34 -8.36
C ARG A 130 8.13 -1.19 -8.00
N VAL A 131 7.75 -0.38 -9.00
CA VAL A 131 6.73 0.67 -8.83
C VAL A 131 5.33 0.09 -8.70
N ALA A 132 4.97 -0.94 -9.46
CA ALA A 132 3.64 -1.55 -9.34
C ALA A 132 3.44 -2.33 -8.02
N PHE A 133 4.53 -2.92 -7.51
CA PHE A 133 4.53 -3.76 -6.31
C PHE A 133 5.65 -3.34 -5.34
N PRO A 134 5.56 -2.15 -4.73
CA PRO A 134 6.58 -1.62 -3.81
C PRO A 134 6.86 -2.52 -2.61
N GLN A 135 5.95 -3.44 -2.25
CA GLN A 135 6.21 -4.43 -1.22
C GLN A 135 7.40 -5.35 -1.53
N ILE A 136 7.78 -5.50 -2.80
CA ILE A 136 8.97 -6.25 -3.21
C ILE A 136 10.24 -5.56 -2.68
N LEU A 137 10.24 -4.22 -2.67
CA LEU A 137 11.35 -3.40 -2.15
C LEU A 137 11.60 -3.64 -0.65
N GLY A 138 10.56 -4.00 0.10
CA GLY A 138 10.67 -4.33 1.52
C GLY A 138 11.20 -5.74 1.81
N LEU A 139 11.33 -6.62 0.80
CA LEU A 139 11.74 -8.02 0.98
C LEU A 139 13.25 -8.24 0.90
N ARG A 140 14.01 -7.28 0.38
CA ARG A 140 15.47 -7.34 0.22
C ARG A 140 16.14 -6.26 1.08
N ASP A 141 17.46 -6.29 1.19
CA ASP A 141 18.19 -5.11 1.64
C ASP A 141 18.02 -4.02 0.57
N LEU A 142 17.18 -3.04 0.88
CA LEU A 142 16.84 -1.96 -0.03
C LEU A 142 18.06 -1.09 -0.35
N ARG A 143 19.04 -0.96 0.56
CA ARG A 143 20.24 -0.17 0.29
C ARG A 143 21.13 -0.87 -0.72
N GLU A 144 21.27 -2.19 -0.61
CA GLU A 144 22.01 -2.98 -1.60
C GLU A 144 21.33 -2.93 -2.98
N LEU A 145 20.00 -3.10 -3.00
CA LEU A 145 19.22 -3.00 -4.24
C LEU A 145 19.35 -1.62 -4.88
N LEU A 146 19.15 -0.55 -4.11
CA LEU A 146 19.27 0.81 -4.65
C LEU A 146 20.70 1.09 -5.10
N ALA A 147 21.72 0.63 -4.38
CA ALA A 147 23.11 0.79 -4.81
C ALA A 147 23.44 0.03 -6.10
N SER A 148 22.72 -1.06 -6.42
CA SER A 148 22.93 -1.84 -7.64
C SER A 148 22.15 -1.30 -8.84
N VAL A 149 20.99 -0.66 -8.62
CA VAL A 149 20.11 -0.18 -9.71
C VAL A 149 20.04 1.34 -9.86
N VAL A 150 20.56 2.11 -8.90
CA VAL A 150 20.52 3.58 -8.89
C VAL A 150 21.93 4.15 -8.77
N GLU A 151 22.24 5.16 -9.59
CA GLU A 151 23.54 5.83 -9.53
C GLU A 151 23.75 6.52 -8.18
N LYS A 152 24.95 6.35 -7.60
CA LYS A 152 25.31 6.91 -6.29
C LYS A 152 24.97 8.41 -6.11
N PRO A 153 25.21 9.30 -7.09
CA PRO A 153 24.90 10.73 -6.91
C PRO A 153 23.40 11.02 -6.75
N ILE A 154 22.50 10.17 -7.28
CA ILE A 154 21.04 10.31 -7.12
C ILE A 154 20.65 10.04 -5.66
N LEU A 155 21.24 9.00 -5.07
CA LEU A 155 21.00 8.64 -3.66
C LEU A 155 21.55 9.72 -2.70
N GLU A 156 22.73 10.27 -2.98
CA GLU A 156 23.34 11.33 -2.16
C GLU A 156 22.55 12.65 -2.20
N ARG A 157 21.84 12.93 -3.30
CA ARG A 157 21.03 14.16 -3.45
C ARG A 157 19.59 14.01 -2.95
N SER A 158 19.02 12.81 -3.00
CA SER A 158 17.63 12.58 -2.60
C SER A 158 17.45 12.79 -1.09
N THR A 159 16.37 13.46 -0.68
CA THR A 159 16.08 13.73 0.74
C THR A 159 15.10 12.75 1.36
N LEU A 160 14.53 11.83 0.56
CA LEU A 160 13.66 10.77 1.05
C LEU A 160 14.39 9.89 2.09
N SER A 161 13.79 9.69 3.26
CA SER A 161 14.30 8.71 4.23
C SER A 161 14.08 7.29 3.71
N ILE A 162 15.14 6.70 3.14
CA ILE A 162 15.16 5.33 2.62
C ILE A 162 14.83 4.33 3.73
N GLU A 163 15.33 4.55 4.95
CA GLU A 163 15.07 3.66 6.10
C GLU A 163 13.57 3.60 6.40
N ARG A 164 12.92 4.76 6.55
CA ARG A 164 11.48 4.82 6.82
C ARG A 164 10.66 4.27 5.66
N ALA A 165 11.04 4.59 4.42
CA ALA A 165 10.35 4.07 3.25
C ALA A 165 10.46 2.53 3.16
N SER A 166 11.61 1.96 3.53
CA SER A 166 11.84 0.51 3.61
C SER A 166 10.94 -0.17 4.64
N GLU A 167 10.85 0.39 5.84
CA GLU A 167 9.97 -0.11 6.91
C GLU A 167 8.50 -0.10 6.47
N LEU A 168 8.07 0.96 5.78
CA LEU A 168 6.73 1.06 5.21
C LEU A 168 6.50 0.03 4.09
N ALA A 169 7.48 -0.17 3.19
CA ALA A 169 7.38 -1.12 2.09
C ALA A 169 7.13 -2.55 2.58
N ARG A 170 7.70 -2.94 3.73
CA ARG A 170 7.51 -4.29 4.31
C ARG A 170 6.06 -4.64 4.62
N VAL A 171 5.28 -3.66 5.06
CA VAL A 171 3.89 -3.83 5.49
C VAL A 171 2.86 -3.36 4.47
N PHE A 172 3.30 -2.61 3.47
CA PHE A 172 2.41 -2.01 2.48
C PHE A 172 1.81 -3.03 1.50
N ILE A 173 0.64 -2.67 0.97
CA ILE A 173 0.03 -3.33 -0.16
C ILE A 173 -0.37 -2.30 -1.22
N PRO A 174 -0.24 -2.60 -2.52
CA PRO A 174 -0.70 -1.70 -3.57
C PRO A 174 -2.23 -1.71 -3.58
N THR A 175 -2.83 -0.68 -2.98
CA THR A 175 -4.28 -0.48 -3.01
C THR A 175 -4.71 0.18 -4.31
N LYS A 176 -6.03 0.20 -4.57
CA LYS A 176 -6.61 1.00 -5.65
C LYS A 176 -6.19 2.46 -5.59
N SER A 177 -6.15 3.06 -4.38
CA SER A 177 -5.69 4.43 -4.19
C SER A 177 -4.23 4.61 -4.60
N TYR A 178 -3.35 3.64 -4.31
CA TYR A 178 -1.96 3.67 -4.77
C TYR A 178 -1.85 3.63 -6.29
N SER A 179 -2.54 2.69 -6.95
CA SER A 179 -2.55 2.59 -8.41
C SER A 179 -3.13 3.84 -9.08
N TYR A 180 -4.20 4.42 -8.52
CA TYR A 180 -4.80 5.64 -9.02
C TYR A 180 -3.88 6.86 -8.83
N THR A 181 -3.09 6.90 -7.75
CA THR A 181 -2.05 7.93 -7.55
C THR A 181 -1.02 7.90 -8.67
N LEU A 182 -0.49 6.71 -9.00
CA LEU A 182 0.47 6.56 -10.09
C LEU A 182 -0.12 6.95 -11.45
N ALA A 183 -1.36 6.54 -11.73
CA ALA A 183 -2.04 6.89 -12.98
C ALA A 183 -2.30 8.41 -13.09
N THR A 184 -2.67 9.05 -11.98
CA THR A 184 -2.91 10.49 -11.92
C THR A 184 -1.61 11.26 -12.14
N LEU A 185 -0.51 10.85 -11.49
CA LEU A 185 0.82 11.43 -11.71
C LEU A 185 1.30 11.25 -13.15
N ALA A 186 1.12 10.08 -13.74
CA ALA A 186 1.51 9.83 -15.13
C ALA A 186 0.74 10.72 -16.12
N LYS A 187 -0.51 11.08 -15.80
CA LYS A 187 -1.38 11.89 -16.66
C LYS A 187 -1.21 13.40 -16.45
N HIS A 188 -1.00 13.82 -15.20
CA HIS A 188 -1.06 15.23 -14.80
C HIS A 188 0.27 15.78 -14.26
N SER A 189 1.28 14.93 -14.07
CA SER A 189 2.58 15.25 -13.42
C SER A 189 2.44 15.79 -12.00
N PHE A 190 1.23 15.80 -11.46
CA PHE A 190 0.90 16.31 -10.15
C PHE A 190 -0.25 15.49 -9.53
N THR A 191 -0.30 15.39 -8.21
CA THR A 191 -1.49 14.85 -7.50
C THR A 191 -1.59 15.36 -6.06
N VAL A 192 -2.82 15.52 -5.55
CA VAL A 192 -3.10 15.72 -4.12
C VAL A 192 -3.80 14.48 -3.57
N LEU A 193 -3.15 13.79 -2.63
CA LEU A 193 -3.76 12.76 -1.81
C LEU A 193 -4.51 13.42 -0.65
N THR A 194 -5.84 13.33 -0.69
CA THR A 194 -6.72 13.83 0.38
C THR A 194 -7.45 12.68 1.07
N GLY A 195 -7.84 12.87 2.32
CA GLY A 195 -8.66 11.91 3.04
C GLY A 195 -8.47 11.96 4.56
N PRO A 196 -9.31 11.26 5.33
CA PRO A 196 -9.26 11.26 6.79
C PRO A 196 -7.88 10.86 7.36
N PRO A 197 -7.59 11.12 8.65
CA PRO A 197 -6.39 10.60 9.30
C PRO A 197 -6.34 9.07 9.24
N GLU A 198 -5.16 8.47 9.45
CA GLU A 198 -4.98 7.00 9.54
C GLU A 198 -5.13 6.21 8.22
N MET A 199 -5.48 6.87 7.10
CA MET A 199 -5.76 6.21 5.82
C MET A 199 -4.51 5.80 5.00
N GLY A 200 -3.31 6.20 5.42
CA GLY A 200 -2.06 5.83 4.74
C GLY A 200 -1.60 6.76 3.59
N LYS A 201 -2.07 8.02 3.56
CA LYS A 201 -1.68 9.03 2.54
C LYS A 201 -0.15 9.23 2.47
N THR A 202 0.46 9.52 3.61
CA THR A 202 1.92 9.65 3.75
C THR A 202 2.66 8.40 3.30
N THR A 203 2.12 7.22 3.60
CA THR A 203 2.70 5.94 3.19
C THR A 203 2.67 5.78 1.67
N ILE A 204 1.54 6.09 1.02
CA ILE A 204 1.41 6.07 -0.44
C ILE A 204 2.44 7.03 -1.06
N ALA A 205 2.50 8.27 -0.58
CA ALA A 205 3.45 9.28 -1.07
C ALA A 205 4.90 8.80 -1.07
N ARG A 206 5.37 8.33 0.09
CA ARG A 206 6.76 7.85 0.24
C ARG A 206 7.05 6.61 -0.58
N LEU A 207 6.07 5.72 -0.78
CA LEU A 207 6.27 4.51 -1.59
C LEU A 207 6.20 4.76 -3.09
N VAL A 208 5.44 5.76 -3.54
CA VAL A 208 5.58 6.27 -4.91
C VAL A 208 6.97 6.85 -5.11
N GLY A 209 7.44 7.70 -4.18
CA GLY A 209 8.80 8.24 -4.19
C GLY A 209 9.88 7.16 -4.22
N LEU A 210 9.76 6.15 -3.36
CA LEU A 210 10.70 5.03 -3.31
C LEU A 210 10.70 4.20 -4.59
N GLY A 211 9.51 3.92 -5.14
CA GLY A 211 9.40 3.22 -6.42
C GLY A 211 10.10 3.98 -7.54
N LYS A 212 9.89 5.31 -7.61
CA LYS A 212 10.55 6.19 -8.59
C LYS A 212 12.04 6.33 -8.39
N LEU A 213 12.49 6.36 -7.13
CA LEU A 213 13.92 6.28 -6.81
C LEU A 213 14.54 5.01 -7.40
N GLY A 214 13.85 3.87 -7.28
CA GLY A 214 14.24 2.61 -7.92
C GLY A 214 14.17 2.59 -9.45
N GLU A 215 13.54 3.58 -10.09
CA GLU A 215 13.56 3.85 -11.54
C GLU A 215 14.71 4.79 -11.94
N GLY A 216 15.51 5.29 -10.99
CA GLY A 216 16.57 6.26 -11.23
C GLY A 216 16.13 7.72 -11.15
N TRP A 217 14.95 8.00 -10.58
CA TRP A 217 14.51 9.37 -10.32
C TRP A 217 15.14 9.88 -9.02
N GLU A 218 15.38 11.19 -8.94
CA GLU A 218 15.71 11.84 -7.66
C GLU A 218 14.41 12.07 -6.87
N CYS A 219 14.44 11.84 -5.55
CA CYS A 219 13.26 12.00 -4.70
C CYS A 219 13.50 13.03 -3.59
N TYR A 220 12.69 14.09 -3.57
CA TYR A 220 12.81 15.20 -2.63
C TYR A 220 11.55 15.36 -1.76
N GLU A 221 11.71 15.33 -0.44
CA GLU A 221 10.68 15.80 0.50
C GLU A 221 10.77 17.33 0.64
N CYS A 222 9.68 18.03 0.31
CA CYS A 222 9.56 19.49 0.31
C CYS A 222 8.58 19.94 1.41
N ARG A 223 9.01 20.82 2.31
CA ARG A 223 8.14 21.41 3.35
C ARG A 223 7.57 22.76 2.90
N LYS A 224 8.29 23.47 2.04
CA LYS A 224 7.91 24.77 1.48
C LYS A 224 8.26 24.86 -0.02
N PRO A 225 7.71 25.84 -0.77
CA PRO A 225 8.00 26.03 -2.19
C PRO A 225 9.49 26.18 -2.52
N ASP A 226 10.24 26.89 -1.67
CA ASP A 226 11.68 27.07 -1.87
C ASP A 226 12.45 25.75 -2.00
N ASP A 227 12.03 24.72 -1.24
CA ASP A 227 12.69 23.42 -1.25
C ASP A 227 12.58 22.78 -2.64
N PHE A 228 11.45 22.98 -3.33
CA PHE A 228 11.25 22.56 -4.72
C PHE A 228 12.09 23.41 -5.67
N LEU A 229 11.98 24.74 -5.57
CA LEU A 229 12.62 25.66 -6.52
C LEU A 229 14.15 25.57 -6.51
N GLN A 230 14.77 25.30 -5.35
CA GLN A 230 16.22 25.19 -5.22
C GLN A 230 16.79 23.92 -5.87
N VAL A 231 16.05 22.81 -5.80
CA VAL A 231 16.55 21.50 -6.22
C VAL A 231 16.04 21.08 -7.61
N LEU A 232 15.08 21.80 -8.18
CA LEU A 232 14.59 21.58 -9.54
C LEU A 232 15.72 21.62 -10.58
N ARG A 233 15.80 20.60 -11.43
CA ARG A 233 16.78 20.45 -12.51
C ARG A 233 16.10 19.89 -13.76
N LYS A 234 15.98 20.73 -14.80
CA LYS A 234 15.27 20.41 -16.05
C LYS A 234 15.83 19.21 -16.82
N ASP A 235 17.10 18.86 -16.62
CA ASP A 235 17.78 17.75 -17.28
C ASP A 235 17.64 16.42 -16.52
N ARG A 236 16.89 16.39 -15.41
CA ARG A 236 16.79 15.23 -14.52
C ARG A 236 15.34 14.78 -14.36
N GLN A 237 15.20 13.50 -14.01
CA GLN A 237 13.92 12.97 -13.59
C GLN A 237 13.80 13.12 -12.07
N GLN A 238 12.79 13.85 -11.61
CA GLN A 238 12.65 14.24 -10.22
C GLN A 238 11.21 14.07 -9.74
N ILE A 239 11.04 13.51 -8.55
CA ILE A 239 9.77 13.47 -7.83
C ILE A 239 9.88 14.26 -6.53
N PHE A 240 8.90 15.11 -6.31
CA PHE A 240 8.78 15.96 -5.14
C PHE A 240 7.60 15.49 -4.30
N ILE A 241 7.73 15.54 -2.98
CA ILE A 241 6.69 15.12 -2.03
C ILE A 241 6.52 16.21 -0.98
N ALA A 242 5.34 16.84 -0.92
CA ALA A 242 4.96 17.67 0.21
C ALA A 242 3.97 16.90 1.09
N ASP A 243 4.50 16.29 2.15
CA ASP A 243 3.71 15.50 3.10
C ASP A 243 3.02 16.42 4.11
N ASP A 244 1.71 16.23 4.28
CA ASP A 244 0.82 16.96 5.19
C ASP A 244 0.91 18.49 4.99
N THR A 245 0.82 18.92 3.73
CA THR A 245 1.20 20.25 3.25
C THR A 245 0.56 21.40 4.03
N PHE A 246 -0.67 21.23 4.49
CA PHE A 246 -1.45 22.26 5.18
C PHE A 246 -1.60 22.04 6.69
N GLY A 247 -0.91 21.03 7.24
CA GLY A 247 -0.82 20.78 8.68
C GLY A 247 -1.51 19.52 9.15
N SER A 248 -0.91 18.89 10.17
CA SER A 248 -1.31 17.60 10.74
C SER A 248 -2.46 17.65 11.73
N THR A 249 -2.77 18.80 12.28
CA THR A 249 -3.79 19.00 13.33
C THR A 249 -4.47 20.34 13.17
N GLU A 250 -3.70 21.39 12.85
CA GLU A 250 -4.18 22.75 12.63
C GLU A 250 -3.78 23.24 11.24
N TYR A 251 -4.66 24.03 10.62
CA TYR A 251 -4.39 24.69 9.36
C TYR A 251 -3.25 25.71 9.51
N ARG A 252 -2.26 25.63 8.61
CA ARG A 252 -1.09 26.54 8.59
C ARG A 252 -1.22 27.61 7.49
N PRO A 253 -1.73 28.82 7.81
CA PRO A 253 -1.98 29.86 6.81
C PRO A 253 -0.70 30.38 6.15
N ASP A 254 0.40 30.45 6.89
CA ASP A 254 1.73 30.86 6.42
C ASP A 254 2.21 29.95 5.28
N VAL A 255 2.12 28.63 5.49
CA VAL A 255 2.54 27.62 4.52
C VAL A 255 1.60 27.61 3.32
N ALA A 256 0.30 27.68 3.56
CA ALA A 256 -0.69 27.73 2.48
C ALA A 256 -0.48 28.95 1.57
N GLN A 257 -0.25 30.13 2.16
CA GLN A 257 0.00 31.35 1.38
C GLN A 257 1.30 31.26 0.58
N ALA A 258 2.38 30.71 1.15
CA ALA A 258 3.62 30.50 0.43
C ALA A 258 3.42 29.56 -0.77
N TRP A 259 2.77 28.41 -0.58
CA TRP A 259 2.45 27.52 -1.71
C TRP A 259 1.56 28.19 -2.74
N ALA A 260 0.56 28.97 -2.33
CA ALA A 260 -0.33 29.69 -3.23
C ALA A 260 0.45 30.62 -4.19
N ALA A 261 1.43 31.34 -3.65
CA ALA A 261 2.19 32.34 -4.39
C ALA A 261 3.00 31.71 -5.53
N ASP A 262 3.56 30.51 -5.31
CA ASP A 262 4.43 29.84 -6.29
C ASP A 262 3.74 28.72 -7.07
N LEU A 263 2.49 28.36 -6.75
CA LEU A 263 1.83 27.17 -7.30
C LEU A 263 1.75 27.19 -8.83
N ASP A 264 1.38 28.31 -9.45
CA ASP A 264 1.31 28.38 -10.93
C ASP A 264 2.70 28.18 -11.57
N SER A 265 3.75 28.75 -10.98
CA SER A 265 5.13 28.56 -11.43
C SER A 265 5.57 27.10 -11.29
N ILE A 266 5.29 26.49 -10.14
CA ILE A 266 5.57 25.08 -9.87
C ILE A 266 4.85 24.19 -10.90
N LEU A 267 3.54 24.34 -11.06
CA LEU A 267 2.74 23.53 -12.00
C LEU A 267 3.19 23.68 -13.46
N ARG A 268 3.75 24.84 -13.83
CA ARG A 268 4.35 25.04 -15.17
C ARG A 268 5.69 24.33 -15.34
N ALA A 269 6.42 24.10 -14.26
CA ALA A 269 7.69 23.40 -14.26
C ALA A 269 7.55 21.86 -14.29
N LEU A 270 6.36 21.34 -13.96
CA LEU A 270 6.07 19.90 -13.97
C LEU A 270 5.81 19.39 -15.39
N ASP A 271 6.30 18.18 -15.67
CA ASP A 271 6.17 17.50 -16.97
C ASP A 271 6.34 15.97 -16.82
N GLY A 272 6.57 15.25 -17.92
CA GLY A 272 6.74 13.79 -17.88
C GLY A 272 7.94 13.31 -17.06
N SER A 273 8.90 14.19 -16.75
CA SER A 273 10.12 13.91 -15.97
C SER A 273 10.10 14.55 -14.58
N HIS A 274 9.19 15.49 -14.31
CA HIS A 274 9.11 16.21 -13.04
C HIS A 274 7.72 16.04 -12.42
N TRP A 275 7.63 15.25 -11.35
CA TRP A 275 6.37 14.90 -10.71
C TRP A 275 6.27 15.51 -9.32
N PHE A 276 5.09 15.97 -8.93
CA PHE A 276 4.89 16.51 -7.60
C PHE A 276 3.64 15.94 -6.91
N LEU A 277 3.82 15.42 -5.69
CA LEU A 277 2.76 14.79 -4.91
C LEU A 277 2.57 15.55 -3.61
N TRP A 278 1.34 15.97 -3.33
CA TRP A 278 0.95 16.50 -2.03
C TRP A 278 0.14 15.48 -1.25
N THR A 279 0.28 15.49 0.07
CA THR A 279 -0.69 14.86 0.96
C THR A 279 -1.31 15.93 1.84
N SER A 280 -2.62 15.85 2.04
CA SER A 280 -3.29 16.75 2.96
C SER A 280 -4.56 16.13 3.52
N ARG A 281 -5.03 16.73 4.60
CA ARG A 281 -6.32 16.44 5.24
C ARG A 281 -7.42 17.29 4.57
N PRO A 282 -8.69 16.84 4.52
CA PRO A 282 -9.72 17.53 3.75
C PRO A 282 -9.98 18.97 4.25
N ALA A 283 -10.06 19.21 5.56
CA ALA A 283 -10.34 20.57 6.08
C ALA A 283 -9.20 21.55 5.80
N PRO A 284 -7.94 21.28 6.18
CA PRO A 284 -6.83 22.16 5.84
C PRO A 284 -6.69 22.39 4.33
N LEU A 285 -6.97 21.38 3.50
CA LEU A 285 -7.00 21.52 2.04
C LEU A 285 -8.13 22.45 1.59
N ASN A 286 -9.37 22.24 2.03
CA ASN A 286 -10.50 23.08 1.65
C ASN A 286 -10.29 24.54 2.07
N ILE A 287 -9.83 24.78 3.30
CA ILE A 287 -9.51 26.13 3.80
C ILE A 287 -8.40 26.77 2.96
N ALA A 288 -7.37 26.00 2.58
CA ALA A 288 -6.31 26.48 1.69
C ALA A 288 -6.92 26.91 0.35
N LEU A 289 -7.71 26.04 -0.29
CA LEU A 289 -8.30 26.30 -1.61
C LEU A 289 -9.26 27.50 -1.63
N GLU A 290 -10.04 27.71 -0.57
CA GLU A 290 -10.89 28.90 -0.43
C GLU A 290 -10.09 30.21 -0.36
N ARG A 291 -8.90 30.16 0.25
CA ARG A 291 -8.05 31.34 0.49
C ARG A 291 -7.01 31.57 -0.59
N MET A 292 -6.66 30.52 -1.33
CA MET A 292 -5.74 30.57 -2.45
C MET A 292 -6.41 31.29 -3.61
N HIS A 293 -5.89 32.45 -3.99
CA HIS A 293 -6.30 33.14 -5.21
C HIS A 293 -5.61 32.48 -6.40
N LEU A 294 -6.09 31.30 -6.76
CA LEU A 294 -5.52 30.48 -7.84
C LEU A 294 -5.75 31.16 -9.20
N GLN A 295 -4.71 31.25 -10.01
CA GLN A 295 -4.73 31.84 -11.36
C GLN A 295 -3.99 30.94 -12.33
N GLY A 296 -4.30 31.03 -13.63
CA GLY A 296 -3.55 30.31 -14.67
C GLY A 296 -3.74 28.79 -14.60
N LYS A 297 -2.64 28.00 -14.66
CA LYS A 297 -2.72 26.53 -14.59
C LYS A 297 -3.25 26.03 -13.23
N ALA A 298 -3.19 26.88 -12.20
CA ALA A 298 -3.66 26.53 -10.87
C ALA A 298 -5.19 26.67 -10.70
N GLU A 299 -5.94 27.26 -11.65
CA GLU A 299 -7.40 27.48 -11.51
C GLU A 299 -8.21 26.20 -11.29
N GLN A 300 -7.77 25.09 -11.89
CA GLN A 300 -8.44 23.79 -11.77
C GLN A 300 -7.84 22.92 -10.65
N PHE A 301 -6.95 23.50 -9.85
CA PHE A 301 -6.30 22.82 -8.74
C PHE A 301 -7.28 22.58 -7.59
N PRO A 302 -7.28 21.39 -6.94
CA PRO A 302 -6.62 20.14 -7.32
C PRO A 302 -7.55 19.22 -8.12
N ARG A 303 -8.76 19.67 -8.55
CA ARG A 303 -9.87 18.83 -9.02
C ARG A 303 -9.48 17.76 -10.05
N LEU A 304 -8.62 18.07 -11.01
CA LEU A 304 -8.20 17.09 -12.03
C LEU A 304 -7.19 16.05 -11.53
N ALA A 305 -6.53 16.34 -10.41
CA ALA A 305 -5.40 15.59 -9.88
C ALA A 305 -5.62 15.13 -8.41
N GLU A 306 -6.86 15.23 -7.92
CA GLU A 306 -7.23 14.85 -6.57
C GLU A 306 -7.46 13.33 -6.46
N VAL A 307 -6.88 12.74 -5.43
CA VAL A 307 -7.01 11.31 -5.12
C VAL A 307 -7.52 11.17 -3.69
N ILE A 308 -8.73 10.64 -3.56
CA ILE A 308 -9.34 10.36 -2.26
C ILE A 308 -8.80 9.03 -1.72
N VAL A 309 -8.14 9.08 -0.57
CA VAL A 309 -7.63 7.93 0.18
C VAL A 309 -8.53 7.69 1.37
N ASP A 310 -9.34 6.64 1.29
CA ASP A 310 -10.34 6.30 2.31
C ASP A 310 -10.38 4.77 2.52
N ALA A 311 -10.27 4.35 3.78
CA ALA A 311 -10.29 2.96 4.18
C ALA A 311 -11.66 2.29 3.95
N ALA A 312 -12.74 3.07 3.88
CA ALA A 312 -14.07 2.55 3.52
C ALA A 312 -14.12 2.03 2.08
N ARG A 313 -13.28 2.58 1.18
CA ARG A 313 -13.19 2.18 -0.23
C ARG A 313 -12.30 0.95 -0.47
N LEU A 314 -11.63 0.46 0.57
CA LEU A 314 -10.81 -0.76 0.47
C LEU A 314 -11.70 -1.98 0.29
N SER A 315 -11.37 -2.78 -0.72
CA SER A 315 -11.96 -4.10 -0.90
C SER A 315 -11.63 -5.02 0.27
N LEU A 316 -12.46 -6.04 0.47
CA LEU A 316 -12.21 -7.06 1.50
C LEU A 316 -10.82 -7.70 1.33
N THR A 317 -10.40 -7.96 0.09
CA THR A 317 -9.07 -8.49 -0.22
C THR A 317 -7.96 -7.55 0.22
N GLU A 318 -8.06 -6.25 -0.07
CA GLU A 318 -7.08 -5.26 0.37
C GLU A 318 -6.99 -5.22 1.90
N LYS A 319 -8.13 -5.20 2.60
CA LYS A 319 -8.16 -5.19 4.08
C LYS A 319 -7.51 -6.44 4.68
N VAL A 320 -7.78 -7.62 4.13
CA VAL A 320 -7.14 -8.88 4.55
C VAL A 320 -5.63 -8.85 4.31
N LEU A 321 -5.20 -8.37 3.15
CA LEU A 321 -3.77 -8.28 2.82
C LEU A 321 -3.03 -7.28 3.72
N ILE A 322 -3.65 -6.15 4.08
CA ILE A 322 -3.12 -5.20 5.07
C ILE A 322 -2.90 -5.92 6.41
N LEU A 323 -3.93 -6.59 6.93
CA LEU A 323 -3.83 -7.36 8.19
C LEU A 323 -2.71 -8.40 8.13
N TYR A 324 -2.67 -9.19 7.07
CA TYR A 324 -1.68 -10.27 6.92
C TYR A 324 -0.26 -9.74 6.74
N ARG A 325 -0.06 -8.60 6.07
CA ARG A 325 1.26 -7.99 5.93
C ARG A 325 1.78 -7.46 7.26
N HIS A 326 0.95 -6.77 8.04
CA HIS A 326 1.32 -6.35 9.40
C HIS A 326 1.61 -7.57 10.29
N ALA A 327 0.76 -8.60 10.24
CA ALA A 327 0.97 -9.85 10.99
C ALA A 327 2.27 -10.56 10.58
N LYS A 328 2.61 -10.58 9.29
CA LYS A 328 3.86 -11.16 8.80
C LYS A 328 5.07 -10.37 9.29
N ALA A 329 5.02 -9.04 9.23
CA ALA A 329 6.11 -8.17 9.68
C ALA A 329 6.32 -8.20 11.21
N ALA A 330 5.27 -8.55 11.97
CA ALA A 330 5.36 -8.76 13.41
C ALA A 330 5.95 -10.12 13.80
N GLU A 331 6.37 -10.95 12.82
CA GLU A 331 7.03 -12.24 13.03
C GLU A 331 6.26 -13.17 13.99
N LEU A 332 4.94 -13.17 13.87
CA LEU A 332 4.08 -13.97 14.74
C LEU A 332 4.40 -15.46 14.61
N GLY A 333 4.47 -16.16 15.75
CA GLY A 333 4.55 -17.62 15.79
C GLY A 333 3.32 -18.31 15.20
N THR A 334 3.34 -19.64 15.14
CA THR A 334 2.24 -20.46 14.59
C THR A 334 0.88 -20.15 15.22
N GLU A 335 0.85 -19.94 16.54
CA GLU A 335 -0.35 -19.61 17.29
C GLU A 335 -0.90 -18.22 16.94
N GLY A 336 -0.04 -17.20 16.86
CA GLY A 336 -0.43 -15.86 16.43
C GLY A 336 -0.96 -15.83 14.99
N LYS A 337 -0.30 -16.56 14.08
CA LYS A 337 -0.79 -16.75 12.71
C LYS A 337 -2.17 -17.41 12.69
N ARG A 338 -2.40 -18.40 13.56
CA ARG A 338 -3.70 -19.08 13.67
C ARG A 338 -4.80 -18.13 14.16
N LEU A 339 -4.55 -17.37 15.22
CA LEU A 339 -5.51 -16.39 15.76
C LEU A 339 -5.93 -15.37 14.69
N VAL A 340 -4.96 -14.84 13.95
CA VAL A 340 -5.23 -13.88 12.87
C VAL A 340 -6.09 -14.50 11.77
N ARG A 341 -5.83 -15.76 11.36
CA ARG A 341 -6.63 -16.44 10.32
C ARG A 341 -8.06 -16.73 10.79
N GLU A 342 -8.22 -17.26 12.00
CA GLU A 342 -9.54 -17.62 12.54
C GLU A 342 -10.41 -16.38 12.77
N ASN A 343 -9.80 -15.23 13.07
CA ASN A 343 -10.52 -13.98 13.34
C ASN A 343 -10.40 -12.94 12.21
N ALA A 344 -9.82 -13.28 11.06
CA ALA A 344 -9.55 -12.31 9.99
C ALA A 344 -10.81 -11.57 9.57
N ARG A 345 -11.92 -12.30 9.41
CA ARG A 345 -13.20 -11.74 8.97
C ARG A 345 -13.77 -10.70 9.94
N SER A 346 -13.78 -10.98 11.24
CA SER A 346 -14.30 -10.04 12.25
C SER A 346 -13.45 -8.78 12.35
N ILE A 347 -12.13 -8.91 12.17
CA ILE A 347 -11.19 -7.77 12.18
C ILE A 347 -11.37 -6.89 10.95
N VAL A 348 -11.43 -7.47 9.73
CA VAL A 348 -11.43 -6.70 8.47
C VAL A 348 -12.79 -6.14 8.09
N GLN A 349 -13.88 -6.73 8.61
CA GLN A 349 -15.24 -6.25 8.37
C GLN A 349 -15.69 -5.19 9.38
N ASP A 350 -14.86 -4.85 10.37
CA ASP A 350 -15.18 -3.76 11.29
C ASP A 350 -15.27 -2.42 10.53
N GLU A 351 -16.29 -1.63 10.87
CA GLU A 351 -16.57 -0.35 10.22
C GLU A 351 -15.44 0.67 10.44
N HIS A 352 -14.74 0.56 11.57
CA HIS A 352 -13.66 1.45 11.95
C HIS A 352 -12.29 0.99 11.45
N PHE A 353 -12.24 0.04 10.52
CA PHE A 353 -11.00 -0.43 9.93
C PHE A 353 -10.21 0.71 9.29
N THR A 354 -8.97 0.92 9.74
CA THR A 354 -7.98 1.79 9.09
C THR A 354 -6.60 1.11 9.08
N PRO A 355 -5.73 1.39 8.09
CA PRO A 355 -4.37 0.85 8.09
C PRO A 355 -3.61 1.07 9.41
N GLU A 356 -3.70 2.28 10.00
CA GLU A 356 -3.02 2.58 11.28
C GLU A 356 -3.63 1.82 12.46
N ARG A 357 -4.96 1.65 12.53
CA ARG A 357 -5.61 0.85 13.59
C ARG A 357 -5.23 -0.62 13.49
N ILE A 358 -5.08 -1.17 12.29
CA ILE A 358 -4.60 -2.54 12.10
C ILE A 358 -3.14 -2.70 12.51
N ARG A 359 -2.29 -1.73 12.16
CA ARG A 359 -0.91 -1.70 12.67
C ARG A 359 -0.90 -1.76 14.21
N ARG A 360 -1.71 -0.92 14.87
CA ARG A 360 -1.83 -0.91 16.34
C ARG A 360 -2.37 -2.22 16.90
N PHE A 361 -3.42 -2.77 16.30
CA PHE A 361 -4.00 -4.05 16.69
C PHE A 361 -2.95 -5.16 16.67
N VAL A 362 -2.14 -5.25 15.61
CA VAL A 362 -1.09 -6.27 15.50
C VAL A 362 0.05 -5.99 16.48
N GLN A 363 0.55 -4.75 16.56
CA GLN A 363 1.73 -4.40 17.36
C GLN A 363 1.48 -4.39 18.87
N HIS A 364 0.27 -4.01 19.30
CA HIS A 364 -0.05 -3.85 20.73
C HIS A 364 -1.09 -4.87 21.19
N GLY A 365 -2.23 -4.97 20.50
CA GLY A 365 -3.34 -5.84 20.90
C GLY A 365 -2.95 -7.32 20.86
N LEU A 366 -2.63 -7.82 19.67
CA LEU A 366 -2.29 -9.22 19.44
C LEU A 366 -1.00 -9.62 20.16
N ALA A 367 0.02 -8.76 20.14
CA ALA A 367 1.28 -9.00 20.85
C ALA A 367 1.06 -9.14 22.37
N SER A 368 0.14 -8.37 22.96
CA SER A 368 -0.24 -8.50 24.37
C SER A 368 -0.93 -9.83 24.64
N ILE A 369 -1.91 -10.21 23.80
CA ILE A 369 -2.67 -11.46 23.96
C ILE A 369 -1.74 -12.68 23.94
N ILE A 370 -0.79 -12.70 23.01
CA ILE A 370 0.17 -13.81 22.88
C ILE A 370 1.05 -13.95 24.14
N LYS A 371 1.38 -12.83 24.80
CA LYS A 371 2.23 -12.82 26.00
C LYS A 371 1.47 -13.14 27.28
N SER A 372 0.20 -12.76 27.39
CA SER A 372 -0.54 -12.78 28.67
C SER A 372 -1.45 -13.98 28.88
N ALA A 373 -1.93 -14.61 27.81
CA ALA A 373 -2.92 -15.69 27.93
C ALA A 373 -2.28 -17.09 27.84
N GLU A 374 -2.69 -17.96 28.76
CA GLU A 374 -2.08 -19.27 29.00
C GLU A 374 -2.59 -20.34 28.03
N SER A 375 -3.80 -20.16 27.48
CA SER A 375 -4.43 -21.12 26.55
C SER A 375 -4.92 -20.48 25.25
N MET A 376 -5.01 -21.28 24.19
CA MET A 376 -5.54 -20.83 22.88
C MET A 376 -7.00 -20.39 22.94
N ARG A 377 -7.81 -21.00 23.82
CA ARG A 377 -9.22 -20.62 24.01
C ARG A 377 -9.31 -19.23 24.62
N GLU A 378 -8.56 -19.00 25.69
CA GLU A 378 -8.49 -17.71 26.37
C GLU A 378 -7.98 -16.60 25.43
N ARG A 379 -6.97 -16.90 24.61
CA ARG A 379 -6.47 -15.97 23.57
C ARG A 379 -7.55 -15.57 22.56
N ALA A 380 -8.37 -16.52 22.11
CA ALA A 380 -9.46 -16.25 21.20
C ALA A 380 -10.53 -15.35 21.84
N ASP A 381 -10.83 -15.57 23.12
CA ASP A 381 -11.79 -14.76 23.89
C ASP A 381 -11.32 -13.30 24.09
N PHE A 382 -10.00 -13.05 24.09
CA PHE A 382 -9.44 -11.70 24.16
C PHE A 382 -9.40 -10.94 22.83
N ILE A 383 -9.56 -11.60 21.68
CA ILE A 383 -9.51 -10.93 20.36
C ILE A 383 -10.61 -9.85 20.24
N PRO A 384 -11.89 -10.11 20.55
CA PRO A 384 -12.92 -9.08 20.54
C PRO A 384 -12.59 -7.86 21.42
N ILE A 385 -11.96 -8.08 22.57
CA ILE A 385 -11.52 -7.01 23.49
C ILE A 385 -10.41 -6.17 22.85
N ALA A 386 -9.43 -6.82 22.21
CA ALA A 386 -8.38 -6.10 21.47
C ALA A 386 -8.92 -5.36 20.24
N VAL A 387 -9.90 -5.91 19.53
CA VAL A 387 -10.60 -5.20 18.44
C VAL A 387 -11.31 -3.97 18.99
N GLN A 388 -12.04 -4.10 20.10
CA GLN A 388 -12.70 -2.96 20.73
C GLN A 388 -11.69 -1.86 21.08
N ARG A 389 -10.58 -2.21 21.75
CA ARG A 389 -9.57 -1.25 22.23
C ARG A 389 -8.72 -0.62 21.12
N GLU A 390 -8.29 -1.40 20.13
CA GLU A 390 -7.33 -0.92 19.13
C GLU A 390 -7.99 -0.46 17.82
N ILE A 391 -9.19 -0.98 17.51
CA ILE A 391 -9.89 -0.69 16.26
C ILE A 391 -11.12 0.19 16.48
N ARG A 392 -11.86 0.08 17.59
CA ARG A 392 -13.09 0.89 17.77
C ARG A 392 -12.85 2.15 18.60
N GLU A 393 -12.06 2.05 19.66
CA GLU A 393 -11.80 3.21 20.52
C GLU A 393 -11.00 4.32 19.80
N PRO A 394 -11.33 5.60 20.08
CA PRO A 394 -10.61 6.74 19.52
C PRO A 394 -9.11 6.71 19.86
N THR A 395 -8.29 7.00 18.87
CA THR A 395 -6.83 7.01 19.01
C THR A 395 -6.38 8.23 19.81
N LYS A 396 -5.16 8.19 20.39
CA LYS A 396 -4.60 9.35 21.11
C LYS A 396 -4.57 10.60 20.22
N GLN A 397 -4.26 10.43 18.94
CA GLN A 397 -4.24 11.52 17.96
C GLN A 397 -5.65 12.09 17.70
N MET A 398 -6.69 11.24 17.67
CA MET A 398 -8.07 11.72 17.55
C MET A 398 -8.50 12.52 18.79
N LYS A 399 -8.12 12.07 20.00
CA LYS A 399 -8.38 12.81 21.24
C LYS A 399 -7.69 14.18 21.22
N GLN A 400 -6.41 14.20 20.87
CA GLN A 400 -5.65 15.45 20.71
C GLN A 400 -6.25 16.36 19.63
N SER A 401 -6.71 15.79 18.51
CA SER A 401 -7.36 16.56 17.45
C SER A 401 -8.67 17.17 17.93
N PHE A 402 -9.45 16.46 18.74
CA PHE A 402 -10.70 16.98 19.33
C PHE A 402 -10.41 18.10 20.33
N GLU A 403 -9.43 17.90 21.22
CA GLU A 403 -9.01 18.89 22.22
C GLU A 403 -8.47 20.18 21.59
N ALA A 404 -7.86 20.09 20.41
CA ALA A 404 -7.35 21.24 19.65
C ALA A 404 -8.42 22.02 18.86
N LEU A 405 -9.64 21.50 18.73
CA LEU A 405 -10.72 22.22 18.03
C LEU A 405 -11.14 23.48 18.77
N GLU A 406 -11.60 24.50 18.03
CA GLU A 406 -12.27 25.64 18.63
C GLU A 406 -13.54 25.19 19.40
N GLN A 407 -13.88 25.92 20.45
CA GLN A 407 -15.00 25.57 21.33
C GLN A 407 -16.33 25.38 20.58
N LYS A 408 -16.57 26.18 19.53
CA LYS A 408 -17.77 26.09 18.69
C LYS A 408 -17.87 24.74 17.95
N HIS A 409 -16.75 24.21 17.46
CA HIS A 409 -16.70 22.92 16.76
C HIS A 409 -16.84 21.76 17.76
N GLN A 410 -16.22 21.85 18.93
CA GLN A 410 -16.40 20.86 20.01
C GLN A 410 -17.87 20.78 20.46
N GLN A 411 -18.50 21.93 20.69
CA GLN A 411 -19.92 22.01 21.07
C GLN A 411 -20.84 21.43 19.99
N PHE A 412 -20.52 21.64 18.71
CA PHE A 412 -21.28 21.04 17.62
C PHE A 412 -21.20 19.50 17.63
N LEU A 413 -20.01 18.94 17.83
CA LEU A 413 -19.83 17.48 17.95
C LEU A 413 -20.57 16.91 19.17
N ILE A 414 -20.55 17.61 20.31
CA ILE A 414 -21.31 17.20 21.50
C ILE A 414 -22.81 17.26 21.21
N ALA A 415 -23.28 18.35 20.60
CA ALA A 415 -24.69 18.52 20.26
C ALA A 415 -25.20 17.47 19.26
N MET A 416 -24.34 16.95 18.39
CA MET A 416 -24.69 15.82 17.52
C MET A 416 -25.01 14.55 18.30
N LEU A 417 -24.35 14.32 19.45
CA LEU A 417 -24.68 13.18 20.33
C LEU A 417 -26.07 13.34 20.94
N ASP A 418 -26.47 14.58 21.24
CA ASP A 418 -27.80 14.91 21.78
C ASP A 418 -28.90 14.95 20.71
N ALA A 419 -28.53 14.93 19.43
CA ALA A 419 -29.45 14.98 18.30
C ALA A 419 -30.07 13.61 17.94
N GLY A 420 -29.53 12.51 18.48
CA GLY A 420 -30.09 11.16 18.32
C GLY A 420 -29.08 10.13 17.81
N ASP A 421 -29.60 8.98 17.38
CA ASP A 421 -28.80 7.86 16.88
C ASP A 421 -28.19 8.14 15.49
N VAL A 422 -27.07 7.48 15.21
CA VAL A 422 -26.37 7.59 13.91
C VAL A 422 -27.12 6.76 12.85
N PRO A 423 -27.42 7.32 11.66
CA PRO A 423 -27.03 8.65 11.15
C PRO A 423 -27.88 9.80 11.71
N VAL A 424 -27.22 10.89 12.08
CA VAL A 424 -27.86 12.10 12.62
C VAL A 424 -28.34 13.01 11.49
N ILE A 425 -29.61 13.40 11.51
CA ILE A 425 -30.20 14.34 10.55
C ILE A 425 -29.60 15.74 10.77
N LYS A 426 -29.19 16.42 9.69
CA LYS A 426 -28.50 17.72 9.74
C LYS A 426 -29.29 18.76 10.52
N GLU A 427 -30.60 18.83 10.29
CA GLU A 427 -31.52 19.74 10.98
C GLU A 427 -31.58 19.45 12.48
N ALA A 428 -31.59 18.16 12.88
CA ALA A 428 -31.60 17.77 14.28
C ALA A 428 -30.29 18.16 14.98
N ALA A 429 -29.14 17.96 14.32
CA ALA A 429 -27.84 18.41 14.82
C ALA A 429 -27.80 19.94 14.97
N HIS A 430 -28.37 20.69 14.02
CA HIS A 430 -28.45 22.15 14.10
C HIS A 430 -29.30 22.62 15.28
N GLN A 431 -30.49 22.02 15.45
CA GLN A 431 -31.38 22.36 16.57
C GLN A 431 -30.76 22.01 17.92
N ALA A 432 -30.07 20.86 18.02
CA ALA A 432 -29.30 20.52 19.20
C ALA A 432 -28.22 21.57 19.47
N TYR A 433 -27.42 21.91 18.46
CA TYR A 433 -26.33 22.89 18.62
C TYR A 433 -26.83 24.25 19.11
N LEU A 434 -27.97 24.74 18.58
CA LEU A 434 -28.59 25.99 19.04
C LEU A 434 -29.08 25.91 20.49
N ARG A 435 -29.50 24.74 20.98
CA ARG A 435 -29.85 24.55 22.41
C ARG A 435 -28.63 24.63 23.33
N HIS A 436 -27.46 24.20 22.87
CA HIS A 436 -26.23 24.21 23.66
C HIS A 436 -25.46 25.54 23.56
N SER A 437 -25.62 26.29 22.47
CA SER A 437 -24.98 27.59 22.30
C SER A 437 -25.65 28.68 23.14
N LYS A 438 -24.91 29.28 24.09
CA LYS A 438 -25.39 30.42 24.88
C LYS A 438 -25.33 31.76 24.13
N GLU A 439 -24.67 31.80 22.98
CA GLU A 439 -24.48 32.98 22.14
C GLU A 439 -24.96 32.73 20.71
N ALA A 440 -25.30 33.80 19.98
CA ALA A 440 -25.63 33.70 18.56
C ALA A 440 -24.39 33.18 17.79
N PRO A 441 -24.51 32.08 17.01
CA PRO A 441 -23.34 31.46 16.39
C PRO A 441 -22.71 32.41 15.38
N SER A 442 -21.39 32.62 15.50
CA SER A 442 -20.59 33.49 14.61
C SER A 442 -20.44 32.93 13.18
N SER A 443 -20.82 31.67 12.96
CA SER A 443 -20.78 30.95 11.69
C SER A 443 -21.99 30.05 11.57
N SER A 444 -22.50 29.80 10.35
CA SER A 444 -23.65 28.94 10.18
C SER A 444 -23.32 27.51 10.62
N PRO A 445 -24.23 26.80 11.33
CA PRO A 445 -24.02 25.40 11.72
C PRO A 445 -23.73 24.47 10.54
N SER A 446 -24.18 24.80 9.32
CA SER A 446 -23.79 24.12 8.08
C SER A 446 -22.28 24.19 7.81
N ARG A 447 -21.68 25.37 7.98
CA ARG A 447 -20.24 25.58 7.75
C ARG A 447 -19.41 24.85 8.81
N ILE A 448 -19.87 24.84 10.07
CA ILE A 448 -19.24 24.09 11.15
C ILE A 448 -19.27 22.57 10.86
N ALA A 449 -20.40 22.06 10.35
CA ALA A 449 -20.51 20.66 9.95
C ALA A 449 -19.59 20.32 8.76
N GLU A 450 -19.46 21.21 7.78
CA GLU A 450 -18.52 21.07 6.66
C GLU A 450 -17.06 21.05 7.14
N ASP A 451 -16.66 21.96 8.03
CA ASP A 451 -15.33 21.98 8.64
C ASP A 451 -15.02 20.62 9.32
N LEU A 452 -16.00 20.09 10.07
CA LEU A 452 -15.89 18.84 10.82
C LEU A 452 -16.02 17.57 9.96
N SER A 453 -16.62 17.66 8.77
CA SER A 453 -16.81 16.53 7.84
C SER A 453 -15.49 15.93 7.32
N SER A 454 -14.40 16.65 7.52
CA SER A 454 -13.03 16.25 7.19
C SER A 454 -12.42 15.22 8.16
N HIS A 455 -12.85 15.25 9.43
CA HIS A 455 -12.13 14.62 10.54
C HIS A 455 -13.01 13.88 11.54
N PHE A 456 -14.24 14.34 11.75
CA PHE A 456 -15.10 13.85 12.82
C PHE A 456 -16.48 13.40 12.33
N ILE A 457 -16.97 13.94 11.21
CA ILE A 457 -18.30 13.63 10.68
C ILE A 457 -18.15 13.00 9.29
N ARG A 458 -18.99 12.01 8.97
CA ARG A 458 -19.18 11.55 7.58
C ARG A 458 -20.57 12.00 7.13
N GLY A 459 -20.64 12.76 6.06
CA GLY A 459 -21.91 13.06 5.40
C GLY A 459 -22.28 11.95 4.43
N SER A 460 -23.53 11.51 4.48
CA SER A 460 -24.17 10.77 3.39
C SER A 460 -25.19 11.68 2.76
N GLU A 461 -24.98 12.08 1.50
CA GLU A 461 -26.09 12.61 0.70
C GLU A 461 -27.04 11.45 0.48
N GLY A 462 -28.24 11.53 1.04
CA GLY A 462 -29.29 10.58 0.70
C GLY A 462 -29.52 10.67 -0.80
N GLU A 463 -29.49 9.53 -1.51
CA GLU A 463 -30.12 9.45 -2.82
C GLU A 463 -31.56 9.94 -2.63
N HIS A 464 -31.86 11.11 -3.20
CA HIS A 464 -33.23 11.57 -3.32
C HIS A 464 -33.98 10.52 -4.14
N GLU A 465 -34.84 9.74 -3.48
CA GLU A 465 -35.94 9.04 -4.15
C GLU A 465 -36.88 10.05 -4.83
#